data_AF-A0A1L3I849-F1
#
_entry.id   AF-A0A1L3I849-F1
#
_cell.length_a   1.000
_cell.length_b   1.000
_cell.length_c   1.000
_cell.angle_alpha   90.00
_cell.angle_beta   90.00
_cell.angle_gamma   90.00
#
_symmetry.space_group_name_H-M   'P 1'
#
loop_
_entity.id
_entity.type
_entity.pdbx_description
1 polymer ?
#
loop_
_entity_poly.entity_id
_entity_poly.type
_entity_poly.pdbx_seq_one_letter_code
_entity_poly.pdbx_strand_id
1 'polypeptide(L)'
;MKQDDSACDDGSGTIKNLELVHWVEHKESFRLVARSEGHPVEQMYETFPELYEAISELGPLSIASPKADVALFAISGEFDGHIMAVRQSGRNIRRFLVREDFFDALYGSVQNCIDHLLSNNALDCELELKHLCDMAHELHLQGAEIDQDRDYSRLEIDVTAALQHISIFEDHFGDNADAFNIFELGYSVGRLFSSAQNLVSLEPDARKAREYENSYKDRGKMGKSKDRKSQRLDQLFERMAQLVESNPVLARMKPIEVAKLAVDDAAKENPSLWSQGRGQVEMYLTTYASEAKYKSRYRELFPKTG
;
A
#
# COMPACT_ATOMS: atom_id res chain seq x y z
N MET A 1 -31.87 -40.63 8.29
CA MET A 1 -32.86 -39.57 8.53
C MET A 1 -32.17 -38.44 9.27
N LYS A 2 -31.70 -37.43 8.53
CA LYS A 2 -31.37 -36.12 9.08
C LYS A 2 -32.41 -35.17 8.51
N GLN A 3 -33.05 -34.42 9.40
CA GLN A 3 -34.11 -33.46 9.06
C GLN A 3 -33.52 -32.35 8.19
N ASP A 4 -34.18 -32.11 7.06
CA ASP A 4 -34.05 -30.90 6.26
C ASP A 4 -34.81 -29.78 6.97
N ASP A 5 -34.07 -28.80 7.48
CA ASP A 5 -34.65 -27.52 7.88
C ASP A 5 -34.76 -26.63 6.64
N SER A 6 -35.90 -26.81 5.97
CA SER A 6 -36.48 -25.88 5.00
C SER A 6 -36.83 -24.57 5.72
N ALA A 7 -35.94 -23.58 5.66
CA ALA A 7 -36.27 -22.22 6.06
C ALA A 7 -37.08 -21.55 4.94
N CYS A 8 -38.36 -21.30 5.24
CA CYS A 8 -39.25 -20.46 4.46
C CYS A 8 -38.66 -19.05 4.33
N ASP A 9 -38.56 -18.58 3.08
CA ASP A 9 -38.13 -17.24 2.72
C ASP A 9 -39.31 -16.28 2.89
N ASP A 10 -39.30 -15.57 4.00
CA ASP A 10 -40.13 -14.43 4.29
C ASP A 10 -39.59 -13.22 3.51
N GLY A 11 -40.32 -12.81 2.46
CA GLY A 11 -39.97 -11.71 1.55
C GLY A 11 -39.97 -10.30 2.18
N SER A 12 -39.47 -10.15 3.40
CA SER A 12 -38.96 -8.85 3.86
C SER A 12 -37.55 -8.69 3.31
N GLY A 13 -37.32 -7.61 2.56
CA GLY A 13 -36.04 -7.24 1.91
C GLY A 13 -34.93 -6.91 2.89
N THR A 14 -34.70 -7.78 3.87
CA THR A 14 -33.65 -7.67 4.86
C THR A 14 -32.39 -8.19 4.21
N ILE A 15 -31.43 -7.32 3.94
CA ILE A 15 -30.13 -7.70 3.40
C ILE A 15 -29.44 -8.57 4.46
N LYS A 16 -29.50 -9.91 4.29
CA LYS A 16 -29.00 -10.88 5.29
C LYS A 16 -27.46 -10.89 5.41
N ASN A 17 -26.73 -10.08 4.63
CA ASN A 17 -25.27 -9.88 4.69
C ASN A 17 -24.89 -8.39 4.78
N LEU A 18 -25.40 -7.70 5.80
CA LEU A 18 -25.11 -6.31 6.20
C LEU A 18 -23.87 -6.18 7.11
N GLU A 19 -22.86 -7.05 6.98
CA GLU A 19 -21.79 -7.11 7.99
C GLU A 19 -20.86 -5.88 8.04
N LEU A 20 -20.89 -4.98 7.04
CA LEU A 20 -19.97 -3.84 6.97
C LEU A 20 -20.55 -2.64 6.17
N VAL A 21 -21.68 -2.08 6.62
CA VAL A 21 -22.17 -0.76 6.15
C VAL A 21 -21.97 0.25 7.27
N HIS A 22 -20.98 1.14 7.11
CA HIS A 22 -20.55 2.08 8.16
C HIS A 22 -20.26 3.47 7.60
N TRP A 23 -20.52 4.49 8.42
CA TRP A 23 -20.01 5.84 8.24
C TRP A 23 -18.54 5.89 8.70
N VAL A 24 -17.58 6.31 7.87
CA VAL A 24 -16.14 6.21 8.21
C VAL A 24 -15.41 7.55 8.17
N GLU A 25 -14.54 7.78 9.16
CA GLU A 25 -13.11 8.03 8.93
C GLU A 25 -12.28 7.15 9.88
N HIS A 26 -11.05 6.77 9.50
CA HIS A 26 -9.96 6.61 10.48
C HIS A 26 -8.57 6.92 9.87
N LYS A 27 -8.51 7.65 8.75
CA LYS A 27 -7.43 7.59 7.73
C LYS A 27 -7.47 6.27 6.90
N GLU A 28 -8.56 6.13 6.14
CA GLU A 28 -8.59 5.56 4.77
C GLU A 28 -8.55 4.01 4.53
N SER A 29 -9.64 3.31 4.92
CA SER A 29 -10.33 2.17 4.24
C SER A 29 -9.64 0.80 3.91
N PHE A 30 -10.29 -0.39 3.79
CA PHE A 30 -11.71 -0.80 3.62
C PHE A 30 -12.18 -2.10 4.33
N ARG A 31 -11.34 -2.97 4.91
CA ARG A 31 -11.81 -4.30 5.42
C ARG A 31 -11.59 -4.62 6.90
N LEU A 32 -10.66 -3.95 7.57
CA LEU A 32 -10.25 -4.30 8.93
C LEU A 32 -10.87 -3.42 10.03
N VAL A 33 -11.33 -2.21 9.71
CA VAL A 33 -11.67 -1.18 10.73
C VAL A 33 -13.17 -0.86 10.81
N ALA A 34 -13.94 -1.05 9.74
CA ALA A 34 -15.39 -0.81 9.77
C ALA A 34 -16.08 -1.63 10.88
N ARG A 35 -15.56 -2.82 11.22
CA ARG A 35 -16.04 -3.65 12.34
C ARG A 35 -15.83 -3.08 13.76
N SER A 36 -14.92 -2.13 14.01
CA SER A 36 -14.54 -1.76 15.39
C SER A 36 -15.07 -0.42 15.91
N GLU A 37 -15.29 0.59 15.05
CA GLU A 37 -15.62 1.96 15.50
C GLU A 37 -16.64 2.75 14.63
N GLY A 38 -17.13 2.20 13.52
CA GLY A 38 -18.09 2.91 12.64
C GLY A 38 -19.55 2.79 13.10
N HIS A 39 -20.37 3.80 12.83
CA HIS A 39 -21.81 3.72 13.10
C HIS A 39 -22.50 2.80 12.07
N PRO A 40 -23.12 1.68 12.52
CA PRO A 40 -23.83 0.81 11.61
C PRO A 40 -25.08 1.53 11.06
N VAL A 41 -25.32 1.39 9.77
CA VAL A 41 -26.59 1.81 9.17
C VAL A 41 -27.65 0.77 9.53
N GLU A 42 -28.62 1.16 10.37
CA GLU A 42 -29.69 0.26 10.82
C GLU A 42 -30.79 0.07 9.76
N GLN A 43 -31.02 1.10 8.93
CA GLN A 43 -32.00 1.10 7.85
C GLN A 43 -31.40 1.75 6.61
N MET A 44 -31.61 1.13 5.45
CA MET A 44 -31.21 1.69 4.16
C MET A 44 -32.04 2.95 3.85
N TYR A 45 -31.36 3.96 3.32
CA TYR A 45 -32.00 5.17 2.78
C TYR A 45 -32.91 4.80 1.61
N GLU A 46 -34.05 5.47 1.51
CA GLU A 46 -35.02 5.18 0.45
C GLU A 46 -34.78 6.07 -0.77
N THR A 47 -34.31 7.29 -0.55
CA THR A 47 -34.15 8.31 -1.59
C THR A 47 -32.72 8.86 -1.69
N PHE A 48 -32.39 9.46 -2.83
CA PHE A 48 -31.10 10.13 -3.03
C PHE A 48 -30.89 11.30 -2.06
N PRO A 49 -31.85 12.22 -1.83
CA PRO A 49 -31.67 13.33 -0.90
C PRO A 49 -31.36 12.86 0.52
N GLU A 50 -32.05 11.83 1.01
CA GLU A 50 -31.79 11.25 2.34
C GLU A 50 -30.39 10.68 2.45
N LEU A 51 -29.92 9.96 1.42
CA LEU A 51 -28.56 9.44 1.36
C LEU A 51 -27.52 10.57 1.30
N TYR A 52 -27.76 11.60 0.49
CA TYR A 52 -26.86 12.75 0.34
C TYR A 52 -26.73 13.55 1.63
N GLU A 53 -27.87 13.86 2.29
CA GLU A 53 -27.91 14.56 3.57
C GLU A 53 -27.18 13.76 4.65
N ALA A 54 -27.44 12.45 4.73
CA ALA A 54 -26.76 11.57 5.66
C ALA A 54 -25.23 11.53 5.44
N ILE A 55 -24.76 11.42 4.18
CA ILE A 55 -23.33 11.45 3.88
C ILE A 55 -22.72 12.83 4.21
N SER A 56 -23.47 13.91 3.99
CA SER A 56 -23.02 15.28 4.26
C SER A 56 -22.88 15.54 5.77
N GLU A 57 -23.78 15.01 6.59
CA GLU A 57 -23.76 15.18 8.05
C GLU A 57 -22.83 14.20 8.77
N LEU A 58 -22.85 12.93 8.36
CA LEU A 58 -22.20 11.83 9.08
C LEU A 58 -20.88 11.39 8.45
N GLY A 59 -20.55 11.91 7.27
CA GLY A 59 -19.36 11.55 6.51
C GLY A 59 -19.60 10.40 5.52
N PRO A 60 -18.54 9.84 4.91
CA PRO A 60 -18.67 8.86 3.83
C PRO A 60 -19.35 7.54 4.25
N LEU A 61 -20.26 7.03 3.40
CA LEU A 61 -20.85 5.70 3.56
C LEU A 61 -19.93 4.64 2.96
N SER A 62 -19.38 3.74 3.76
CA SER A 62 -18.63 2.58 3.29
C SER A 62 -19.43 1.30 3.36
N ILE A 63 -19.33 0.50 2.30
CA ILE A 63 -20.03 -0.75 2.07
C ILE A 63 -18.97 -1.78 1.67
N ALA A 64 -18.66 -2.73 2.54
CA ALA A 64 -17.72 -3.80 2.19
C ALA A 64 -18.45 -5.10 1.88
N SER A 65 -18.02 -5.78 0.82
CA SER A 65 -18.54 -7.09 0.42
C SER A 65 -17.40 -8.07 0.14
N PRO A 66 -17.68 -9.39 0.03
CA PRO A 66 -16.65 -10.36 -0.33
C PRO A 66 -15.96 -10.09 -1.68
N LYS A 67 -16.63 -9.38 -2.61
CA LYS A 67 -16.18 -9.19 -4.00
C LYS A 67 -15.59 -7.80 -4.27
N ALA A 68 -16.13 -6.77 -3.64
CA ALA A 68 -15.72 -5.38 -3.80
C ALA A 68 -16.16 -4.55 -2.58
N ASP A 69 -15.45 -3.46 -2.35
CA ASP A 69 -15.78 -2.47 -1.36
C ASP A 69 -16.20 -1.18 -2.09
N VAL A 70 -17.17 -0.45 -1.57
CA VAL A 70 -17.69 0.81 -2.14
C VAL A 70 -17.69 1.86 -1.04
N ALA A 71 -17.21 3.08 -1.30
CA ALA A 71 -17.50 4.25 -0.47
C ALA A 71 -18.22 5.33 -1.26
N LEU A 72 -19.22 5.94 -0.64
CA LEU A 72 -19.99 7.05 -1.18
C LEU A 72 -19.61 8.33 -0.44
N PHE A 73 -19.35 9.40 -1.18
CA PHE A 73 -18.93 10.70 -0.67
C PHE A 73 -19.87 11.78 -1.22
N ALA A 74 -20.32 12.69 -0.35
CA ALA A 74 -20.87 13.95 -0.80
C ALA A 74 -19.72 14.81 -1.32
N ILE A 75 -19.92 15.45 -2.47
CA ILE A 75 -18.92 16.31 -3.11
C ILE A 75 -19.43 17.75 -3.11
N SER A 76 -18.50 18.71 -3.01
CA SER A 76 -18.80 20.14 -2.94
C SER A 76 -18.30 20.87 -4.19
N GLY A 77 -18.69 22.14 -4.34
CA GLY A 77 -18.27 22.98 -5.47
C GLY A 77 -19.25 22.89 -6.64
N GLU A 78 -18.75 22.74 -7.87
CA GLU A 78 -19.60 22.68 -9.08
C GLU A 78 -20.52 21.46 -9.12
N PHE A 79 -20.19 20.40 -8.35
CA PHE A 79 -20.96 19.17 -8.26
C PHE A 79 -21.68 19.02 -6.91
N ASP A 80 -21.87 20.12 -6.17
CA ASP A 80 -22.68 20.12 -4.95
C ASP A 80 -24.09 19.55 -5.22
N GLY A 81 -24.55 18.67 -4.34
CA GLY A 81 -25.79 17.89 -4.55
C GLY A 81 -25.60 16.57 -5.28
N HIS A 82 -24.36 16.12 -5.51
CA HIS A 82 -24.06 14.80 -6.13
C HIS A 82 -23.26 13.89 -5.21
N ILE A 83 -23.24 12.58 -5.51
CA ILE A 83 -22.49 11.59 -4.74
C ILE A 83 -21.37 11.01 -5.61
N MET A 84 -20.13 11.02 -5.11
CA MET A 84 -19.03 10.26 -5.70
C MET A 84 -18.97 8.87 -5.07
N ALA A 85 -19.09 7.82 -5.88
CA ALA A 85 -18.93 6.44 -5.43
C ALA A 85 -17.55 5.90 -5.86
N VAL A 86 -16.76 5.39 -4.91
CA VAL A 86 -15.46 4.77 -5.16
C VAL A 86 -15.58 3.28 -4.89
N ARG A 87 -15.45 2.46 -5.92
CA ARG A 87 -15.48 1.01 -5.85
C ARG A 87 -14.07 0.43 -5.94
N GLN A 88 -13.68 -0.40 -4.98
CA GLN A 88 -12.43 -1.15 -4.98
C GLN A 88 -12.70 -2.66 -5.07
N SER A 89 -12.11 -3.33 -6.06
CA SER A 89 -12.11 -4.80 -6.15
C SER A 89 -10.66 -5.29 -6.31
N GLY A 90 -10.10 -5.76 -5.19
CA GLY A 90 -8.68 -6.10 -5.11
C GLY A 90 -7.79 -4.88 -5.35
N ARG A 91 -7.08 -4.86 -6.48
CA ARG A 91 -6.23 -3.73 -6.91
C ARG A 91 -6.92 -2.77 -7.87
N ASN A 92 -8.12 -3.10 -8.34
CA ASN A 92 -8.86 -2.26 -9.29
C ASN A 92 -9.69 -1.23 -8.50
N ILE A 93 -9.55 0.05 -8.82
CA ILE A 93 -10.32 1.14 -8.23
C ILE A 93 -11.07 1.83 -9.37
N ARG A 94 -12.40 1.95 -9.21
CA ARG A 94 -13.30 2.67 -10.10
C ARG A 94 -14.00 3.77 -9.33
N ARG A 95 -14.31 4.87 -10.00
CA ARG A 95 -15.05 6.00 -9.44
C ARG A 95 -16.25 6.28 -10.31
N PHE A 96 -17.37 6.62 -9.71
CA PHE A 96 -18.65 6.87 -10.37
C PHE A 96 -19.26 8.15 -9.82
N LEU A 97 -19.76 9.00 -10.70
CA LEU A 97 -20.57 10.15 -10.29
C LEU A 97 -22.05 9.74 -10.30
N VAL A 98 -22.64 9.68 -9.12
CA VAL A 98 -24.06 9.42 -8.92
C VAL A 98 -24.76 10.78 -8.83
N ARG A 99 -25.46 11.15 -9.90
CA ARG A 99 -26.12 12.45 -10.00
C ARG A 99 -27.58 12.35 -9.56
N GLU A 100 -28.03 13.35 -8.81
CA GLU A 100 -29.41 13.45 -8.32
C GLU A 100 -30.42 13.44 -9.47
N ASP A 101 -30.15 14.21 -10.53
CA ASP A 101 -31.06 14.43 -11.66
C ASP A 101 -31.35 13.17 -12.49
N PHE A 102 -30.52 12.14 -12.38
CA PHE A 102 -30.69 10.86 -13.07
C PHE A 102 -30.91 9.67 -12.13
N PHE A 103 -30.89 9.88 -10.82
CA PHE A 103 -30.85 8.79 -9.86
C PHE A 103 -32.04 7.83 -9.97
N ASP A 104 -33.26 8.38 -9.95
CA ASP A 104 -34.48 7.57 -10.01
C ASP A 104 -34.64 6.85 -11.35
N ALA A 105 -34.19 7.47 -12.44
CA ALA A 105 -34.26 6.88 -13.77
C ALA A 105 -33.24 5.72 -13.95
N LEU A 106 -32.04 5.87 -13.38
CA LEU A 106 -30.96 4.90 -13.53
C LEU A 106 -31.03 3.76 -12.52
N TYR A 107 -31.34 4.09 -11.28
CA TYR A 107 -31.28 3.14 -10.17
C TYR A 107 -32.66 2.88 -9.57
N GLY A 108 -33.50 3.91 -9.49
CA GLY A 108 -34.84 3.86 -8.90
C GLY A 108 -34.86 3.73 -7.37
N SER A 109 -33.78 3.28 -6.74
CA SER A 109 -33.60 3.25 -5.29
C SER A 109 -32.11 3.24 -4.91
N VAL A 110 -31.82 3.61 -3.66
CA VAL A 110 -30.47 3.51 -3.08
C VAL A 110 -29.96 2.08 -3.06
N GLN A 111 -30.82 1.12 -2.75
CA GLN A 111 -30.45 -0.29 -2.76
C GLN A 111 -29.99 -0.74 -4.16
N ASN A 112 -30.75 -0.40 -5.19
CA ASN A 112 -30.39 -0.74 -6.57
C ASN A 112 -29.10 -0.05 -7.02
N CYS A 113 -28.88 1.20 -6.61
CA CYS A 113 -27.63 1.92 -6.86
C CYS A 113 -26.44 1.18 -6.26
N ILE A 114 -26.54 0.77 -4.99
CA ILE A 114 -25.48 0.03 -4.30
C ILE A 114 -25.25 -1.34 -4.94
N ASP A 115 -26.31 -2.07 -5.26
CA ASP A 115 -26.21 -3.37 -5.93
C ASP A 115 -25.55 -3.23 -7.31
N HIS A 116 -25.88 -2.16 -8.04
CA HIS A 116 -25.23 -1.82 -9.30
C HIS A 116 -23.73 -1.56 -9.10
N LEU A 117 -23.36 -0.69 -8.15
CA LEU A 117 -21.97 -0.34 -7.84
C LEU A 117 -21.15 -1.55 -7.36
N LEU A 118 -21.75 -2.47 -6.61
CA LEU A 118 -21.08 -3.71 -6.17
C LEU A 118 -20.93 -4.71 -7.32
N SER A 119 -21.81 -4.69 -8.31
CA SER A 119 -21.74 -5.56 -9.47
C SER A 119 -20.44 -5.36 -10.27
N ASN A 120 -19.93 -6.43 -10.88
CA ASN A 120 -18.81 -6.33 -11.83
C ASN A 120 -19.23 -5.69 -13.17
N ASN A 121 -20.52 -5.47 -13.37
CA ASN A 121 -21.13 -4.92 -14.57
C ASN A 121 -21.51 -3.44 -14.40
N ALA A 122 -21.00 -2.76 -13.37
CA ALA A 122 -21.06 -1.30 -13.30
C ALA A 122 -20.28 -0.73 -14.49
N LEU A 123 -21.02 -0.37 -15.54
CA LEU A 123 -20.51 0.08 -16.84
C LEU A 123 -20.52 1.60 -16.97
N ASP A 124 -21.18 2.33 -16.07
CA ASP A 124 -21.45 3.76 -16.30
C ASP A 124 -20.84 4.71 -15.27
N CYS A 125 -20.21 5.76 -15.82
CA CYS A 125 -19.49 6.89 -15.24
C CYS A 125 -18.03 6.66 -14.81
N GLU A 126 -17.20 6.19 -15.73
CA GLU A 126 -15.78 6.60 -15.78
C GLU A 126 -15.70 8.12 -16.07
N LEU A 127 -14.73 8.84 -15.49
CA LEU A 127 -14.59 10.31 -15.56
C LEU A 127 -15.07 10.93 -16.89
N GLU A 128 -16.04 11.84 -16.79
CA GLU A 128 -16.60 12.55 -17.94
C GLU A 128 -15.53 13.36 -18.69
N LEU A 129 -15.63 13.39 -20.02
CA LEU A 129 -14.78 14.12 -20.97
C LEU A 129 -14.43 15.55 -20.50
N LYS A 130 -15.38 16.23 -19.86
CA LYS A 130 -15.22 17.58 -19.31
C LYS A 130 -14.03 17.70 -18.35
N HIS A 131 -13.84 16.74 -17.44
CA HIS A 131 -12.75 16.78 -16.46
C HIS A 131 -11.36 16.62 -17.11
N LEU A 132 -11.26 15.83 -18.18
CA LEU A 132 -10.03 15.74 -18.96
C LEU A 132 -9.74 17.10 -19.62
N CYS A 133 -10.76 17.73 -20.20
CA CYS A 133 -10.63 19.04 -20.83
C CYS A 133 -10.22 20.13 -19.81
N ASP A 134 -10.81 20.14 -18.61
CA ASP A 134 -10.45 21.09 -17.54
C ASP A 134 -8.99 20.88 -17.09
N MET A 135 -8.55 19.63 -16.93
CA MET A 135 -7.16 19.31 -16.59
C MET A 135 -6.16 19.72 -17.68
N ALA A 136 -6.51 19.48 -18.95
CA ALA A 136 -5.72 19.92 -20.08
C ALA A 136 -5.57 21.44 -20.12
N HIS A 137 -6.64 22.18 -19.80
CA HIS A 137 -6.64 23.63 -19.75
C HIS A 137 -5.66 24.16 -18.70
N GLU A 138 -5.73 23.66 -17.47
CA GLU A 138 -4.85 24.06 -16.36
C GLU A 138 -3.38 23.72 -16.62
N LEU A 139 -3.11 22.59 -17.27
CA LEU A 139 -1.74 22.18 -17.64
C LEU A 139 -1.24 22.88 -18.93
N HIS A 140 -2.07 23.72 -19.55
CA HIS A 140 -1.79 24.37 -20.83
C HIS A 140 -1.34 23.35 -21.89
N LEU A 141 -2.09 22.25 -22.00
CA LEU A 141 -1.85 21.19 -22.98
C LEU A 141 -2.80 21.33 -24.15
N GLN A 142 -2.31 21.00 -25.34
CA GLN A 142 -3.12 20.99 -26.56
C GLN A 142 -2.96 19.64 -27.24
N GLY A 143 -4.05 19.08 -27.74
CA GLY A 143 -3.99 17.81 -28.49
C GLY A 143 -3.31 17.99 -29.85
N ALA A 144 -3.60 19.08 -30.56
CA ALA A 144 -3.17 19.27 -31.95
C ALA A 144 -1.70 19.66 -32.11
N GLU A 145 -1.10 20.31 -31.11
CA GLU A 145 0.25 20.89 -31.20
C GLU A 145 1.11 20.42 -30.03
N ILE A 146 2.11 19.59 -30.33
CA ILE A 146 3.14 19.17 -29.36
C ILE A 146 4.31 20.15 -29.45
N ASP A 147 4.61 20.82 -28.34
CA ASP A 147 5.79 21.69 -28.20
C ASP A 147 7.04 20.83 -28.05
N GLN A 148 7.87 20.74 -29.09
CA GLN A 148 9.06 19.89 -29.08
C GLN A 148 10.14 20.36 -28.09
N ASP A 149 10.08 21.61 -27.64
CA ASP A 149 11.04 22.19 -26.70
C ASP A 149 10.57 22.01 -25.24
N ARG A 150 9.34 21.54 -25.00
CA ARG A 150 8.79 21.26 -23.68
C ARG A 150 9.15 19.85 -23.20
N ASP A 151 9.67 19.75 -21.98
CA ASP A 151 9.87 18.47 -21.30
C ASP A 151 8.57 18.04 -20.62
N TYR A 152 7.78 17.22 -21.31
CA TYR A 152 6.50 16.74 -20.81
C TYR A 152 6.68 15.69 -19.71
N SER A 153 6.01 15.91 -18.59
CA SER A 153 5.78 14.87 -17.60
C SER A 153 4.88 13.78 -18.17
N ARG A 154 4.93 12.59 -17.55
CA ARG A 154 4.15 11.45 -18.01
C ARG A 154 2.64 11.70 -17.99
N LEU A 155 2.15 12.42 -16.97
CA LEU A 155 0.75 12.86 -16.88
C LEU A 155 0.38 13.71 -18.10
N GLU A 156 1.21 14.69 -18.44
CA GLU A 156 0.95 15.58 -19.57
C GLU A 156 0.98 14.82 -20.90
N ILE A 157 1.85 13.81 -21.05
CA ILE A 157 1.85 12.91 -22.21
C ILE A 157 0.51 12.16 -22.32
N ASP A 158 0.04 11.57 -21.22
CA ASP A 158 -1.18 10.76 -21.22
C ASP A 158 -2.44 11.63 -21.43
N VAL A 159 -2.49 12.84 -20.88
CA VAL A 159 -3.56 13.83 -21.13
C VAL A 159 -3.50 14.33 -22.58
N THR A 160 -2.31 14.66 -23.10
CA THR A 160 -2.14 15.10 -24.50
C THR A 160 -2.58 14.01 -25.48
N ALA A 161 -2.24 12.75 -25.22
CA ALA A 161 -2.68 11.61 -26.03
C ALA A 161 -4.22 11.43 -25.98
N ALA A 162 -4.83 11.65 -24.82
CA ALA A 162 -6.29 11.62 -24.69
C ALA A 162 -6.95 12.76 -25.50
N LEU A 163 -6.41 13.98 -25.44
CA LEU A 163 -6.86 15.12 -26.26
C LEU A 163 -6.69 14.87 -27.76
N GLN A 164 -5.59 14.23 -28.18
CA GLN A 164 -5.36 13.84 -29.57
C GLN A 164 -6.40 12.84 -30.06
N HIS A 165 -6.73 11.85 -29.23
CA HIS A 165 -7.79 10.90 -29.54
C HIS A 165 -9.15 11.57 -29.67
N ILE A 166 -9.47 12.54 -28.81
CA ILE A 166 -10.70 13.35 -28.89
C ILE A 166 -10.73 14.16 -30.20
N SER A 167 -9.64 14.85 -30.54
CA SER A 167 -9.56 15.62 -31.78
C SER A 167 -9.70 14.76 -33.03
N ILE A 168 -9.01 13.61 -33.10
CA ILE A 168 -9.14 12.66 -34.22
C ILE A 168 -10.59 12.16 -34.34
N PHE A 169 -11.23 11.92 -33.20
CA PHE A 169 -12.61 11.49 -33.13
C PHE A 169 -13.57 12.56 -33.65
N GLU A 170 -13.45 13.79 -33.17
CA GLU A 170 -14.23 14.94 -33.64
C GLU A 170 -14.04 15.17 -35.15
N ASP A 171 -12.80 15.08 -35.64
CA ASP A 171 -12.49 15.26 -37.07
C ASP A 171 -13.11 14.16 -37.97
N HIS A 172 -13.19 12.92 -37.48
CA HIS A 172 -13.66 11.78 -38.27
C HIS A 172 -15.17 11.53 -38.14
N PHE A 173 -15.76 11.84 -36.99
CA PHE A 173 -17.14 11.47 -36.68
C PHE A 173 -18.05 12.69 -36.43
N GLY A 174 -17.49 13.83 -36.01
CA GLY A 174 -18.24 15.07 -35.73
C GLY A 174 -19.47 14.84 -34.85
N ASP A 175 -20.57 15.52 -35.18
CA ASP A 175 -21.87 15.37 -34.49
C ASP A 175 -22.58 14.02 -34.76
N ASN A 176 -22.06 13.19 -35.67
CA ASN A 176 -22.67 11.91 -36.09
C ASN A 176 -22.07 10.70 -35.35
N ALA A 177 -21.37 10.91 -34.24
CA ALA A 177 -20.82 9.84 -33.43
C ALA A 177 -21.95 8.96 -32.85
N ASP A 178 -21.96 7.67 -33.19
CA ASP A 178 -22.85 6.71 -32.54
C ASP A 178 -22.41 6.42 -31.09
N ALA A 179 -23.31 5.85 -30.30
CA ALA A 179 -23.07 5.57 -28.88
C ALA A 179 -21.88 4.63 -28.64
N PHE A 180 -21.51 3.80 -29.63
CA PHE A 180 -20.38 2.89 -29.54
C PHE A 180 -19.04 3.64 -29.66
N ASN A 181 -18.98 4.62 -30.56
CA ASN A 181 -17.85 5.50 -30.74
C ASN A 181 -17.61 6.39 -29.50
N ILE A 182 -18.67 6.92 -28.90
CA ILE A 182 -18.60 7.68 -27.63
C ILE A 182 -18.10 6.79 -26.47
N PHE A 183 -18.55 5.53 -26.42
CA PHE A 183 -18.10 4.55 -25.43
C PHE A 183 -16.61 4.19 -25.58
N GLU A 184 -16.12 3.94 -26.79
CA GLU A 184 -14.70 3.64 -27.05
C GLU A 184 -13.78 4.83 -26.74
N LEU A 185 -14.24 6.05 -27.00
CA LEU A 185 -13.53 7.28 -26.61
C LEU A 185 -13.49 7.41 -25.08
N GLY A 186 -14.63 7.26 -24.41
CA GLY A 186 -14.72 7.26 -22.95
C GLY A 186 -13.83 6.19 -22.31
N TYR A 187 -13.81 4.97 -22.85
CA TYR A 187 -12.96 3.88 -22.39
C TYR A 187 -11.46 4.15 -22.57
N SER A 188 -11.07 4.72 -23.73
CA SER A 188 -9.67 5.03 -24.04
C SER A 188 -9.16 6.20 -23.18
N VAL A 189 -9.96 7.25 -23.04
CA VAL A 189 -9.69 8.39 -22.17
C VAL A 189 -9.68 7.97 -20.70
N GLY A 190 -10.64 7.16 -20.27
CA GLY A 190 -10.74 6.62 -18.91
C GLY A 190 -9.54 5.76 -18.53
N ARG A 191 -9.02 4.92 -19.45
CA ARG A 191 -7.79 4.14 -19.21
C ARG A 191 -6.52 5.00 -19.18
N LEU A 192 -6.41 6.00 -20.06
CA LEU A 192 -5.28 6.93 -20.06
C LEU A 192 -5.27 7.78 -18.79
N PHE A 193 -6.44 8.26 -18.36
CA PHE A 193 -6.60 9.01 -17.13
C PHE A 193 -6.40 8.15 -15.88
N SER A 194 -6.90 6.91 -15.86
CA SER A 194 -6.62 5.96 -14.77
C SER A 194 -5.13 5.65 -14.67
N SER A 195 -4.43 5.57 -15.80
CA SER A 195 -2.97 5.44 -15.83
C SER A 195 -2.28 6.69 -15.27
N ALA A 196 -2.66 7.87 -15.75
CA ALA A 196 -2.20 9.17 -15.23
C ALA A 196 -2.47 9.33 -13.71
N GLN A 197 -3.65 8.94 -13.23
CA GLN A 197 -4.03 9.03 -11.83
C GLN A 197 -3.28 8.01 -10.97
N ASN A 198 -3.06 6.79 -11.46
CA ASN A 198 -2.17 5.83 -10.81
C ASN A 198 -0.73 6.36 -10.75
N LEU A 199 -0.29 7.11 -11.76
CA LEU A 199 1.04 7.72 -11.76
C LEU A 199 1.12 8.89 -10.76
N VAL A 200 0.07 9.69 -10.62
CA VAL A 200 0.07 10.80 -9.64
C VAL A 200 -0.11 10.30 -8.19
N SER A 201 -0.93 9.27 -7.97
CA SER A 201 -1.26 8.78 -6.62
C SER A 201 -0.36 7.65 -6.13
N LEU A 202 -0.04 6.67 -6.98
CA LEU A 202 0.71 5.47 -6.59
C LEU A 202 2.20 5.58 -6.95
N GLU A 203 2.60 6.36 -7.95
CA GLU A 203 4.01 6.44 -8.34
C GLU A 203 4.89 7.19 -7.32
N PRO A 204 4.44 8.25 -6.62
CA PRO A 204 5.19 8.80 -5.49
C PRO A 204 5.43 7.75 -4.40
N ASP A 205 4.42 6.93 -4.11
CA ASP A 205 4.51 5.87 -3.10
C ASP A 205 5.31 4.66 -3.60
N ALA A 206 5.24 4.31 -4.88
CA ALA A 206 6.05 3.27 -5.51
C ALA A 206 7.51 3.71 -5.63
N ARG A 207 7.77 5.00 -5.89
CA ARG A 207 9.10 5.62 -5.87
C ARG A 207 9.64 5.66 -4.45
N LYS A 208 8.86 6.10 -3.46
CA LYS A 208 9.23 5.97 -2.04
C LYS A 208 9.49 4.52 -1.67
N ALA A 209 8.67 3.57 -2.12
CA ALA A 209 8.85 2.15 -1.84
C ALA A 209 10.12 1.60 -2.51
N ARG A 210 10.45 2.03 -3.74
CA ARG A 210 11.73 1.72 -4.40
C ARG A 210 12.91 2.37 -3.71
N GLU A 211 12.79 3.62 -3.27
CA GLU A 211 13.81 4.30 -2.47
C GLU A 211 13.98 3.60 -1.12
N TYR A 212 12.89 3.13 -0.51
CA TYR A 212 12.92 2.34 0.71
C TYR A 212 13.56 0.97 0.46
N GLU A 213 13.20 0.29 -0.62
CA GLU A 213 13.76 -0.99 -1.05
C GLU A 213 15.24 -0.85 -1.40
N ASN A 214 15.64 0.23 -2.09
CA ASN A 214 17.03 0.55 -2.37
C ASN A 214 17.76 0.91 -1.08
N SER A 215 17.15 1.67 -0.16
CA SER A 215 17.71 1.92 1.17
C SER A 215 17.83 0.65 1.99
N TYR A 216 16.92 -0.31 1.85
CA TYR A 216 16.95 -1.62 2.49
C TYR A 216 17.95 -2.57 1.84
N LYS A 217 18.11 -2.50 0.51
CA LYS A 217 19.15 -3.19 -0.24
C LYS A 217 20.52 -2.59 0.07
N ASP A 218 20.62 -1.29 0.31
CA ASP A 218 21.86 -0.62 0.69
C ASP A 218 22.17 -0.81 2.18
N ARG A 219 21.16 -0.81 3.05
CA ARG A 219 21.26 -1.25 4.46
C ARG A 219 21.51 -2.76 4.57
N GLY A 220 21.03 -3.55 3.61
CA GLY A 220 21.24 -4.99 3.50
C GLY A 220 22.59 -5.35 2.87
N LYS A 221 23.10 -4.50 1.97
CA LYS A 221 24.49 -4.48 1.50
C LYS A 221 25.43 -4.00 2.60
N MET A 222 24.94 -3.30 3.63
CA MET A 222 25.69 -3.16 4.87
C MET A 222 25.67 -4.48 5.65
N GLY A 223 26.57 -5.37 5.25
CA GLY A 223 27.11 -6.45 6.09
C GLY A 223 27.67 -5.98 7.44
N LYS A 224 27.51 -4.72 7.86
CA LYS A 224 28.06 -4.16 9.10
C LYS A 224 27.70 -4.97 10.34
N SER A 225 26.54 -5.61 10.48
CA SER A 225 26.26 -6.39 11.71
C SER A 225 26.99 -7.73 11.74
N LYS A 226 26.92 -8.50 10.64
CA LYS A 226 27.60 -9.81 10.51
C LYS A 226 29.12 -9.61 10.45
N ASP A 227 29.58 -8.60 9.72
CA ASP A 227 31.00 -8.27 9.59
C ASP A 227 31.56 -7.71 10.90
N ARG A 228 30.83 -6.84 11.62
CA ARG A 228 31.29 -6.39 12.95
C ARG A 228 31.27 -7.52 13.97
N LYS A 229 30.33 -8.47 13.89
CA LYS A 229 30.36 -9.68 14.73
C LYS A 229 31.59 -10.52 14.41
N SER A 230 31.90 -10.74 13.13
CA SER A 230 33.11 -11.46 12.70
C SER A 230 34.38 -10.74 13.14
N GLN A 231 34.43 -9.41 13.00
CA GLN A 231 35.57 -8.60 13.44
C GLN A 231 35.75 -8.65 14.97
N ARG A 232 34.67 -8.62 15.75
CA ARG A 232 34.74 -8.82 17.21
C ARG A 232 35.24 -10.20 17.57
N LEU A 233 34.77 -11.24 16.87
CA LEU A 233 35.25 -12.61 17.06
C LEU A 233 36.76 -12.72 16.78
N ASP A 234 37.22 -12.18 15.65
CA ASP A 234 38.63 -12.22 15.29
C ASP A 234 39.50 -11.44 16.28
N GLN A 235 39.11 -10.21 16.62
CA GLN A 235 39.87 -9.38 17.57
C GLN A 235 39.89 -9.97 18.98
N LEU A 236 38.75 -10.46 19.49
CA LEU A 236 38.69 -11.07 20.82
C LEU A 236 39.53 -12.33 20.88
N PHE A 237 39.47 -13.19 19.86
CA PHE A 237 40.27 -14.40 19.81
C PHE A 237 41.78 -14.09 19.81
N GLU A 238 42.20 -13.10 19.02
CA GLU A 238 43.59 -12.65 19.00
C GLU A 238 44.04 -12.09 20.35
N ARG A 239 43.20 -11.28 21.01
CA ARG A 239 43.49 -10.72 22.34
C ARG A 239 43.59 -11.81 23.41
N MET A 240 42.71 -12.81 23.37
CA MET A 240 42.83 -13.99 24.24
C MET A 240 44.14 -14.74 24.02
N ALA A 241 44.56 -14.92 22.76
CA ALA A 241 45.80 -15.60 22.44
C ALA A 241 47.02 -14.83 22.96
N GLN A 242 47.07 -13.51 22.75
CA GLN A 242 48.15 -12.66 23.23
C GLN A 242 48.23 -12.63 24.76
N LEU A 243 47.10 -12.62 25.47
CA LEU A 243 47.07 -12.70 26.93
C LEU A 243 47.65 -14.02 27.43
N VAL A 244 47.27 -15.14 26.82
CA VAL A 244 47.78 -16.47 27.18
C VAL A 244 49.27 -16.60 26.84
N GLU A 245 49.71 -16.07 25.71
CA GLU A 245 51.12 -16.06 25.31
C GLU A 245 51.98 -15.23 26.27
N SER A 246 51.48 -14.04 26.66
CA SER A 246 52.17 -13.14 27.59
C SER A 246 52.15 -13.67 29.03
N ASN A 247 51.14 -14.47 29.40
CA ASN A 247 51.04 -15.10 30.71
C ASN A 247 50.45 -16.53 30.58
N PRO A 248 51.31 -17.55 30.41
CA PRO A 248 50.87 -18.94 30.19
C PRO A 248 50.04 -19.55 31.32
N VAL A 249 50.01 -18.94 32.51
CA VAL A 249 49.16 -19.39 33.62
C VAL A 249 47.67 -19.22 33.28
N LEU A 250 47.31 -18.23 32.46
CA LEU A 250 45.93 -17.96 32.05
C LEU A 250 45.31 -19.11 31.24
N ALA A 251 46.11 -19.91 30.53
CA ALA A 251 45.63 -21.11 29.83
C ALA A 251 44.98 -22.15 30.77
N ARG A 252 45.28 -22.08 32.08
CA ARG A 252 44.74 -22.98 33.10
C ARG A 252 43.45 -22.46 33.72
N MET A 253 43.06 -21.21 33.47
CA MET A 253 41.83 -20.61 33.98
C MET A 253 40.61 -21.04 33.14
N LYS A 254 39.41 -20.70 33.62
CA LYS A 254 38.20 -20.92 32.82
C LYS A 254 38.24 -19.96 31.61
N PRO A 255 37.95 -20.43 30.38
CA PRO A 255 38.02 -19.59 29.19
C PRO A 255 37.19 -18.29 29.28
N ILE A 256 36.06 -18.33 30.00
CA ILE A 256 35.21 -17.16 30.25
C ILE A 256 35.89 -16.05 31.06
N GLU A 257 36.77 -16.39 31.99
CA GLU A 257 37.49 -15.43 32.81
C GLU A 257 38.55 -14.72 31.97
N VAL A 258 39.29 -15.48 31.15
CA VAL A 258 40.27 -14.93 30.20
C VAL A 258 39.59 -14.07 29.14
N ALA A 259 38.43 -14.49 28.62
CA ALA A 259 37.69 -13.74 27.62
C ALA A 259 37.13 -12.42 28.16
N LYS A 260 36.69 -12.37 29.43
CA LYS A 260 36.26 -11.11 30.06
C LYS A 260 37.39 -10.09 30.12
N LEU A 261 38.59 -10.50 30.54
CA LEU A 261 39.78 -9.66 30.54
C LEU A 261 40.13 -9.19 29.12
N ALA A 262 40.11 -10.11 28.16
CA ALA A 262 40.41 -9.81 26.76
C ALA A 262 39.42 -8.82 26.13
N VAL A 263 38.12 -8.89 26.48
CA VAL A 263 37.10 -7.93 26.01
C VAL A 263 37.38 -6.53 26.54
N ASP A 264 37.77 -6.39 27.82
CA ASP A 264 38.07 -5.09 28.40
C ASP A 264 39.26 -4.42 27.71
N ASP A 265 40.28 -5.19 27.34
CA ASP A 265 41.44 -4.69 26.59
C ASP A 265 41.09 -4.39 25.13
N ALA A 266 40.36 -5.29 24.46
CA ALA A 266 39.91 -5.08 23.08
C ALA A 266 39.01 -3.84 22.95
N ALA A 267 38.20 -3.57 23.96
CA ALA A 267 37.29 -2.44 23.99
C ALA A 267 37.97 -1.10 24.29
N LYS A 268 39.11 -1.09 25.00
CA LYS A 268 39.97 0.09 25.15
C LYS A 268 40.68 0.41 23.85
N GLU A 269 41.14 -0.60 23.13
CA GLU A 269 41.87 -0.42 21.88
C GLU A 269 40.96 0.00 20.72
N ASN A 270 39.77 -0.62 20.59
CA ASN A 270 38.80 -0.28 19.56
C ASN A 270 37.42 0.02 20.14
N PRO A 271 37.22 1.20 20.75
CA PRO A 271 35.95 1.56 21.38
C PRO A 271 34.77 1.55 20.39
N SER A 272 35.02 1.86 19.13
CA SER A 272 33.98 1.93 18.10
C SER A 272 33.36 0.55 17.80
N LEU A 273 34.19 -0.48 17.70
CA LEU A 273 33.77 -1.86 17.41
C LEU A 273 33.06 -2.51 18.61
N TRP A 274 33.48 -2.15 19.82
CA TRP A 274 32.98 -2.66 21.10
C TRP A 274 31.97 -1.73 21.78
N SER A 275 31.42 -0.76 21.06
CA SER A 275 30.29 0.06 21.52
C SER A 275 29.05 -0.79 21.85
N GLN A 276 28.94 -1.97 21.21
CA GLN A 276 27.92 -2.98 21.45
C GLN A 276 28.56 -4.39 21.46
N GLY A 277 27.94 -5.35 22.16
CA GLY A 277 28.35 -6.77 22.14
C GLY A 277 29.29 -7.21 23.26
N ARG A 278 29.76 -6.32 24.15
CA ARG A 278 30.61 -6.68 25.30
C ARG A 278 29.99 -7.75 26.21
N GLY A 279 28.66 -7.72 26.39
CA GLY A 279 27.93 -8.69 27.21
C GLY A 279 27.73 -10.07 26.56
N GLN A 280 28.17 -10.28 25.32
CA GLN A 280 27.93 -11.51 24.55
C GLN A 280 29.09 -12.51 24.59
N VAL A 281 29.95 -12.43 25.63
CA VAL A 281 31.19 -13.22 25.72
C VAL A 281 30.94 -14.72 25.62
N GLU A 282 29.90 -15.23 26.31
CA GLU A 282 29.54 -16.65 26.27
C GLU A 282 29.21 -17.13 24.85
N MET A 283 28.44 -16.34 24.10
CA MET A 283 28.12 -16.65 22.70
C MET A 283 29.38 -16.69 21.83
N TYR A 284 30.34 -15.79 22.05
CA TYR A 284 31.60 -15.80 21.30
C TYR A 284 32.42 -17.06 21.61
N LEU A 285 32.49 -17.48 22.87
CA LEU A 285 33.16 -18.73 23.25
C LEU A 285 32.50 -19.97 22.64
N THR A 286 31.16 -20.04 22.63
CA THR A 286 30.43 -21.12 21.95
C THR A 286 30.76 -21.14 20.46
N THR A 287 30.91 -19.97 19.84
CA THR A 287 31.30 -19.85 18.44
C THR A 287 32.71 -20.40 18.22
N TYR A 288 33.68 -20.07 19.09
CA TYR A 288 35.05 -20.59 18.96
C TYR A 288 35.15 -22.10 19.15
N ALA A 289 34.33 -22.68 20.03
CA ALA A 289 34.30 -24.12 20.26
C ALA A 289 33.66 -24.92 19.10
N SER A 290 32.78 -24.29 18.32
CA SER A 290 31.98 -24.96 17.29
C SER A 290 32.46 -24.71 15.87
N GLU A 291 32.88 -23.48 15.54
CA GLU A 291 33.26 -23.11 14.18
C GLU A 291 34.65 -23.60 13.79
N ALA A 292 34.75 -24.24 12.60
CA ALA A 292 35.98 -24.83 12.09
C ALA A 292 37.17 -23.85 12.05
N LYS A 293 36.90 -22.56 11.78
CA LYS A 293 37.91 -21.49 11.72
C LYS A 293 38.69 -21.32 13.03
N TYR A 294 38.05 -21.48 14.18
CA TYR A 294 38.63 -21.19 15.50
C TYR A 294 38.92 -22.44 16.33
N LYS A 295 38.19 -23.53 16.07
CA LYS A 295 38.14 -24.72 16.94
C LYS A 295 39.49 -25.34 17.28
N SER A 296 40.40 -25.48 16.31
CA SER A 296 41.74 -26.07 16.58
C SER A 296 42.55 -25.18 17.53
N ARG A 297 42.69 -23.90 17.15
CA ARG A 297 43.44 -22.90 17.92
C ARG A 297 42.84 -22.68 19.30
N TYR A 298 41.52 -22.72 19.43
CA TYR A 298 40.83 -22.58 20.71
C TYR A 298 41.16 -23.74 21.66
N ARG A 299 41.20 -24.98 21.15
CA ARG A 299 41.60 -26.15 21.93
C ARG A 299 43.08 -26.14 22.32
N GLU A 300 43.94 -25.59 21.45
CA GLU A 300 45.36 -25.40 21.76
C GLU A 300 45.56 -24.36 22.88
N LEU A 301 44.78 -23.27 22.86
CA LEU A 301 44.79 -22.24 23.91
C LEU A 301 44.29 -22.77 25.25
N PHE A 302 43.29 -23.66 25.24
CA PHE A 302 42.65 -24.20 26.43
C PHE A 302 42.55 -25.74 26.40
N PRO A 303 43.68 -26.45 26.51
CA PRO A 303 43.74 -27.90 26.29
C PRO A 303 43.08 -28.74 27.39
N LYS A 304 42.75 -28.14 28.54
CA LYS A 304 42.15 -28.83 29.70
C LYS A 304 40.64 -28.61 29.88
N THR A 305 40.02 -27.84 28.99
CA THR A 305 38.59 -27.46 29.08
C THR A 305 37.77 -27.84 27.85
N GLY A 306 38.39 -28.54 26.88
CA GLY A 306 37.74 -29.07 25.68
C GLY A 306 37.32 -30.52 25.77
#